data_AF-A0A5E4J2Z8-F1
#
_entry.id   AF-A0A5E4J2Z8-F1
#
_cell.length_a   1.000
_cell.length_b   1.000
_cell.length_c   1.000
_cell.angle_alpha   90.00
_cell.angle_beta   90.00
_cell.angle_gamma   90.00
#
_symmetry.space_group_name_H-M   'P 1'
#
loop_
_entity.id
_entity.type
_entity.pdbx_description
1 polymer ?
#
loop_
_entity_poly.entity_id
_entity_poly.type
_entity_poly.pdbx_seq_one_letter_code
_entity_poly.pdbx_strand_id
1 'polypeptide(L)'
;MKACRVLTRLLVILRELNDSAEHDPRIALSLNLKGLALSNQGKYNEAIEAFDKAIEMAPEWKVPRNNKSIALQELGWHEKGEIEVWHNQIQEIPGE
;
A
#
# COMPACT_ATOMS: atom_id res chain seq x y z
N MET A 1 17.73 18.07 -40.56
CA MET A 1 18.18 17.94 -39.15
C MET A 1 17.18 18.46 -38.10
N LYS A 2 16.50 19.62 -38.31
CA LYS A 2 15.54 20.17 -37.30
C LYS A 2 14.28 19.30 -37.09
N ALA A 3 13.70 18.73 -38.15
CA ALA A 3 12.51 17.87 -38.07
C ALA A 3 12.72 16.60 -37.22
N CYS A 4 13.90 15.96 -37.34
CA CYS A 4 14.24 14.77 -36.55
C CYS A 4 14.34 15.09 -35.04
N ARG A 5 14.92 16.24 -34.67
CA ARG A 5 14.97 16.67 -33.25
C ARG A 5 13.59 16.97 -32.68
N VAL A 6 12.69 17.55 -33.47
CA VAL A 6 11.31 17.81 -33.06
C VAL A 6 10.55 16.49 -32.84
N LEU A 7 10.71 15.53 -33.75
CA LEU A 7 10.12 14.18 -33.63
C LEU A 7 10.62 13.45 -32.37
N THR A 8 11.92 13.45 -32.10
CA THR A 8 12.47 12.84 -30.88
C THR A 8 11.91 13.51 -29.62
N ARG A 9 11.81 14.84 -29.59
CA ARG A 9 11.27 15.57 -28.44
C ARG A 9 9.77 15.30 -28.24
N LEU A 10 9.00 15.20 -29.32
CA LEU A 10 7.59 14.85 -29.26
C LEU A 10 7.37 13.44 -28.70
N LEU A 11 8.19 12.46 -29.10
CA LEU A 11 8.10 11.09 -28.59
C LEU A 11 8.42 10.99 -27.09
N VAL A 12 9.42 11.75 -26.60
CA VAL A 12 9.74 11.81 -25.16
C VAL A 12 8.58 12.41 -24.38
N ILE A 13 8.01 13.53 -24.86
CA ILE A 13 6.87 14.19 -24.20
C ILE A 13 5.65 13.26 -24.17
N LEU A 14 5.34 12.55 -25.27
CA LEU A 14 4.23 11.60 -25.31
C LEU A 14 4.42 10.45 -24.31
N ARG A 15 5.64 9.95 -24.15
CA ARG A 15 5.96 8.93 -23.15
C ARG A 15 5.80 9.46 -21.72
N GLU A 16 6.35 10.63 -21.42
CA GLU A 16 6.20 11.28 -20.11
C GLU A 16 4.73 11.57 -19.76
N LEU A 17 3.92 11.98 -20.74
CA LEU A 17 2.49 12.19 -20.55
C LEU A 17 1.74 10.88 -20.26
N ASN A 18 2.16 9.77 -20.89
CA ASN A 18 1.53 8.47 -20.69
C ASN A 18 1.89 7.89 -19.31
N ASP A 19 3.17 7.97 -18.91
CA ASP A 19 3.63 7.56 -17.57
C ASP A 19 2.94 8.41 -16.47
N SER A 20 2.73 9.70 -16.73
CA SER A 20 2.00 10.60 -15.81
C SER A 20 0.50 10.25 -15.70
N ALA A 21 -0.13 9.75 -16.76
CA ALA A 21 -1.51 9.28 -16.72
C ALA A 21 -1.66 7.95 -15.95
N GLU A 22 -0.62 7.11 -15.94
CA GLU A 22 -0.56 5.89 -15.12
C GLU A 22 -0.36 6.21 -13.63
N HIS A 23 0.27 7.34 -13.31
CA HIS A 23 0.55 7.80 -11.95
C HIS A 23 -0.33 8.98 -11.54
N ASP A 24 -1.65 8.75 -11.39
CA ASP A 24 -2.59 9.79 -10.94
C ASP A 24 -2.58 9.95 -9.40
N PRO A 25 -2.16 11.11 -8.86
CA PRO A 25 -2.14 11.35 -7.41
C PRO A 25 -3.53 11.26 -6.74
N ARG A 26 -4.62 11.46 -7.49
CA ARG A 26 -5.99 11.32 -6.96
C ARG A 26 -6.35 9.86 -6.74
N ILE A 27 -5.91 8.98 -7.63
CA ILE A 27 -6.08 7.53 -7.46
C ILE A 27 -5.26 7.07 -6.26
N ALA A 28 -4.02 7.54 -6.14
CA ALA A 28 -3.18 7.27 -4.97
C ALA A 28 -3.89 7.70 -3.67
N LEU A 29 -4.45 8.92 -3.62
CA LEU A 29 -5.19 9.43 -2.46
C LEU A 29 -6.39 8.55 -2.10
N SER A 30 -7.19 8.16 -3.08
CA SER A 30 -8.34 7.29 -2.87
C SER A 30 -7.94 5.93 -2.30
N LEU A 31 -6.87 5.32 -2.84
CA LEU A 31 -6.33 4.05 -2.36
C LEU A 31 -5.79 4.16 -0.93
N ASN A 32 -5.11 5.25 -0.60
CA ASN A 32 -4.65 5.50 0.77
C ASN A 32 -5.82 5.65 1.76
N LEU A 33 -6.88 6.37 1.40
CA LEU A 33 -8.07 6.49 2.23
C LEU A 33 -8.78 5.15 2.42
N LYS A 34 -8.84 4.33 1.36
CA LYS A 34 -9.34 2.95 1.45
C LYS A 34 -8.50 2.13 2.42
N GLY A 35 -7.17 2.20 2.33
CA GLY A 35 -6.26 1.49 3.26
C GLY A 35 -6.49 1.91 4.71
N LEU A 36 -6.63 3.21 4.98
CA LEU A 36 -6.97 3.70 6.32
C LEU A 36 -8.30 3.16 6.84
N ALA A 37 -9.34 3.16 5.99
CA ALA A 37 -10.65 2.64 6.36
C ALA A 37 -10.63 1.14 6.67
N LEU A 38 -9.81 0.36 5.94
CA LEU A 38 -9.61 -1.07 6.17
C LEU A 38 -8.80 -1.34 7.44
N SER A 39 -7.75 -0.55 7.69
CA SER A 39 -6.95 -0.64 8.92
C SER A 39 -7.81 -0.39 10.16
N ASN A 40 -8.73 0.59 10.09
CA ASN A 40 -9.68 0.87 11.18
C ASN A 40 -10.70 -0.26 11.41
N GLN A 41 -10.89 -1.15 10.43
CA GLN A 41 -11.74 -2.34 10.56
C GLN A 41 -10.96 -3.58 11.03
N GLY A 42 -9.66 -3.45 11.35
CA GLY A 42 -8.79 -4.58 11.69
C GLY A 42 -8.37 -5.43 10.48
N LYS A 43 -8.72 -5.01 9.26
CA LYS A 43 -8.39 -5.72 8.02
C LYS A 43 -7.01 -5.32 7.51
N TYR A 44 -5.99 -5.60 8.30
CA TYR A 44 -4.65 -5.08 8.07
C TYR A 44 -4.01 -5.55 6.75
N ASN A 45 -4.22 -6.82 6.36
CA ASN A 45 -3.73 -7.35 5.08
C ASN A 45 -4.31 -6.60 3.87
N GLU A 46 -5.64 -6.40 3.82
CA GLU A 46 -6.30 -5.65 2.75
C GLU A 46 -5.88 -4.17 2.75
N ALA A 47 -5.63 -3.60 3.94
CA ALA A 47 -5.12 -2.24 4.09
C ALA A 47 -3.71 -2.09 3.46
N ILE A 48 -2.82 -3.05 3.72
CA ILE A 48 -1.46 -3.08 3.17
C ILE A 48 -1.50 -3.11 1.64
N GLU A 49 -2.34 -3.95 1.03
CA GLU A 49 -2.50 -3.99 -0.43
C GLU A 49 -2.97 -2.65 -1.00
N ALA A 50 -3.89 -1.97 -0.31
CA ALA A 50 -4.37 -0.66 -0.74
C ALA A 50 -3.26 0.40 -0.66
N PHE A 51 -2.42 0.37 0.39
CA PHE A 51 -1.27 1.26 0.49
C PHE A 51 -0.20 0.95 -0.55
N ASP A 52 0.05 -0.31 -0.88
CA ASP A 52 1.00 -0.68 -1.94
C ASP A 52 0.59 -0.14 -3.31
N LYS A 53 -0.68 -0.29 -3.66
CA LYS A 53 -1.23 0.33 -4.89
C LYS A 53 -1.12 1.85 -4.84
N ALA A 54 -1.35 2.48 -3.68
CA ALA A 54 -1.19 3.93 -3.54
C ALA A 54 0.27 4.38 -3.75
N ILE A 55 1.25 3.58 -3.31
CA ILE A 55 2.68 3.82 -3.53
C ILE A 55 3.03 3.67 -5.01
N GLU A 56 2.46 2.68 -5.71
CA GLU A 56 2.66 2.51 -7.15
C GLU A 56 2.08 3.69 -7.96
N MET A 57 0.92 4.21 -7.56
CA MET A 57 0.28 5.34 -8.24
C MET A 57 0.99 6.68 -7.98
N ALA A 58 1.62 6.86 -6.82
CA ALA A 58 2.38 8.06 -6.49
C ALA A 58 3.63 7.71 -5.66
N PRO A 59 4.74 7.26 -6.30
CA PRO A 59 5.93 6.80 -5.59
C PRO A 59 6.57 7.85 -4.68
N GLU A 60 6.50 9.12 -5.06
CA GLU A 60 7.04 10.24 -4.29
C GLU A 60 6.16 10.63 -3.10
N TRP A 61 4.91 10.14 -3.05
CA TRP A 61 4.01 10.41 -1.94
C TRP A 61 4.30 9.48 -0.76
N LYS A 62 4.88 10.03 0.30
CA LYS A 62 5.36 9.25 1.45
C LYS A 62 4.27 8.79 2.43
N VAL A 63 3.09 9.42 2.39
CA VAL A 63 2.01 9.17 3.37
C VAL A 63 1.54 7.70 3.35
N PRO A 64 1.29 7.05 2.19
CA PRO A 64 0.92 5.64 2.15
C PRO A 64 1.97 4.70 2.74
N ARG A 65 3.27 5.00 2.59
CA ARG A 65 4.35 4.19 3.21
C ARG A 65 4.29 4.22 4.72
N ASN A 66 4.04 5.41 5.30
CA ASN A 66 3.90 5.56 6.74
C ASN A 66 2.67 4.78 7.24
N ASN A 67 1.54 4.89 6.53
CA ASN A 67 0.33 4.17 6.90
C ASN A 67 0.48 2.65 6.77
N LYS A 68 1.19 2.18 5.72
CA LYS A 68 1.56 0.77 5.58
C LYS A 68 2.41 0.28 6.75
N SER A 69 3.39 1.07 7.19
CA SER A 69 4.24 0.72 8.35
C SER A 69 3.42 0.57 9.63
N ILE A 70 2.43 1.44 9.84
CA ILE A 70 1.51 1.34 10.98
C ILE A 70 0.66 0.06 10.85
N ALA A 71 0.05 -0.18 9.69
CA ALA A 71 -0.78 -1.37 9.47
C ALA A 71 0.01 -2.69 9.65
N LEU A 72 1.28 -2.73 9.26
CA LEU A 72 2.17 -3.88 9.48
C LEU A 72 2.46 -4.12 10.96
N GLN A 73 2.65 -3.06 11.75
CA GLN A 73 2.85 -3.19 13.20
C GLN A 73 1.59 -3.73 13.88
N GLU A 74 0.43 -3.17 13.55
CA GLU A 74 -0.87 -3.63 14.07
C GLU A 74 -1.15 -5.10 13.71
N LEU A 75 -0.85 -5.52 12.47
CA LEU A 75 -0.96 -6.92 12.05
C LEU A 75 -0.08 -7.83 12.92
N GLY A 76 1.19 -7.48 13.14
CA GLY A 76 2.09 -8.28 13.95
C GLY A 76 1.67 -8.36 15.42
N TRP A 77 1.05 -7.32 15.96
CA TRP A 77 0.52 -7.32 17.33
C TRP A 77 -0.73 -8.19 17.43
N HIS A 78 -1.59 -8.15 16.42
CA HIS A 78 -2.78 -9.00 16.32
C HIS A 78 -2.41 -10.48 16.24
N GLU A 79 -1.51 -10.85 15.32
CA GLU A 79 -1.03 -12.23 15.17
C GLU A 79 -0.36 -12.74 16.45
N LYS A 80 0.45 -11.90 17.11
CA LYS A 80 1.07 -12.27 18.39
C LYS A 80 0.03 -12.52 19.48
N GLY A 81 -0.98 -11.65 19.60
CA GLY A 81 -2.06 -11.80 20.57
C GLY A 81 -2.86 -13.08 20.34
N GLU A 82 -3.16 -13.41 19.09
CA GLU A 82 -3.79 -14.68 18.75
C GLU A 82 -2.93 -15.86 19.20
N ILE A 83 -1.65 -15.90 18.84
CA ILE A 83 -0.73 -16.99 19.22
C ILE A 83 -0.66 -17.16 20.74
N GLU A 84 -0.64 -16.07 21.51
CA GLU A 84 -0.63 -16.11 22.97
C GLU A 84 -1.92 -16.72 23.54
N VAL A 85 -3.08 -16.37 22.98
CA VAL A 85 -4.37 -16.98 23.34
C VAL A 85 -4.36 -18.49 23.05
N TRP A 86 -3.89 -18.90 21.86
CA TRP A 86 -3.76 -20.31 21.50
C TRP A 86 -2.83 -21.06 22.45
N HIS A 87 -1.69 -20.46 22.82
CA HIS A 87 -0.72 -21.06 23.73
C HIS A 87 -1.32 -21.30 25.12
N ASN A 88 -2.00 -20.29 25.69
CA ASN A 88 -2.63 -20.39 26.99
C ASN A 88 -3.74 -21.45 27.00
N GLN A 89 -4.57 -21.49 25.95
CA GLN A 89 -5.65 -22.46 25.85
C GLN A 89 -5.15 -23.91 25.84
N ILE A 90 -4.00 -24.21 25.21
CA ILE A 90 -3.41 -25.56 25.20
C ILE A 90 -2.93 -25.99 26.59
N GLN A 91 -2.36 -25.07 27.37
CA GLN A 91 -1.86 -25.37 28.72
C GLN A 91 -2.97 -25.60 29.75
N GLU A 92 -4.14 -25.01 29.54
CA GLU A 92 -5.31 -25.18 30.41
C GLU A 92 -6.06 -26.50 30.20
N ILE A 93 -5.78 -27.25 29.12
CA ILE A 93 -6.35 -28.58 28.90
C ILE A 93 -5.72 -29.52 29.95
N PRO A 94 -6.46 -29.96 30.99
CA PRO A 94 -5.90 -30.87 31.98
C PRO A 94 -5.53 -32.16 31.26
N GLY A 95 -4.29 -32.62 31.43
CA GLY A 95 -3.88 -33.93 30.94
C GLY A 95 -4.80 -35.01 31.49
N GLU A 96 -5.36 -35.83 30.60
CA GLU A 96 -6.04 -37.08 30.95
C GLU A 96 -5.09 -38.07 31.65
#